data_AF-R7UCK2-F1
#
_entry.id   AF-R7UCK2-F1
#
_cell.length_a   1.000
_cell.length_b   1.000
_cell.length_c   1.000
_cell.angle_alpha   90.00
_cell.angle_beta   90.00
_cell.angle_gamma   90.00
#
_symmetry.space_group_name_H-M   'P 1'
#
loop_
_entity.id
_entity.type
_entity.pdbx_description
1 polymer ?
#
loop_
_entity_poly.entity_id
_entity_poly.type
_entity_poly.pdbx_seq_one_letter_code
_entity_poly.pdbx_strand_id
1 'polypeptide(L)'
;MGLVDSQVVCVVDCNNQVRPYITFDPRYGSSHVAIVNYSNEESGHTNSLVIYDLDAGQVVSTSHVTLSLICGIGYFCANFSRDGNYLVLQKITENMNRGYCYTDSYVFDAYSLKLLKHIYAHLQPLSTVCDSNYAPTFSRCSSRMCMLSEEGSSLPRLCISVYQLPDPMGLQQKCRRAIVRSLKTMADVDALPLPTKLKRFLKFIPQAP
;
A
#
# COMPACT_ATOMS: atom_id res chain seq x y z
N MET A 1 -5.01 -32.15 13.43
CA MET A 1 -4.49 -30.77 13.30
C MET A 1 -5.45 -29.90 14.09
N GLY A 2 -5.04 -29.42 15.26
CA GLY A 2 -5.89 -28.57 16.09
C GLY A 2 -6.20 -27.29 15.32
N LEU A 3 -7.49 -26.94 15.23
CA LEU A 3 -7.90 -25.59 14.90
C LEU A 3 -7.24 -24.69 15.93
N VAL A 4 -6.31 -23.85 15.48
CA VAL A 4 -5.75 -22.79 16.32
C VAL A 4 -6.93 -21.88 16.63
N ASP A 5 -7.32 -21.82 17.91
CA ASP A 5 -8.38 -20.91 18.34
C ASP A 5 -8.02 -19.50 17.85
N SER A 6 -8.94 -18.88 17.11
CA SER A 6 -8.76 -17.52 16.62
C SER A 6 -8.78 -16.58 17.81
N GLN A 7 -7.60 -16.22 18.33
CA GLN A 7 -7.45 -15.27 19.42
C GLN A 7 -7.32 -13.86 18.87
N VAL A 8 -8.11 -12.92 19.41
CA VAL A 8 -7.92 -11.49 19.16
C VAL A 8 -6.67 -11.05 19.93
N VAL A 9 -5.64 -10.61 19.21
CA VAL A 9 -4.33 -10.21 19.79
C VAL A 9 -4.29 -8.72 20.11
N CYS A 10 -4.99 -7.88 19.33
CA CYS A 10 -5.03 -6.43 19.50
C CYS A 10 -6.36 -5.89 18.96
N VAL A 11 -6.90 -4.86 19.63
CA VAL A 11 -8.07 -4.10 19.17
C VAL A 11 -7.64 -2.64 19.06
N VAL A 12 -7.87 -2.05 17.89
CA VAL A 12 -7.53 -0.65 17.62
C VAL A 12 -8.80 0.10 17.24
N ASP A 13 -9.19 1.07 18.07
CA ASP A 13 -10.31 1.93 17.79
C ASP A 13 -9.99 2.88 16.62
N CYS A 14 -10.92 2.98 15.68
CA CYS A 14 -10.80 3.81 14.49
C CYS A 14 -11.94 4.83 14.45
N ASN A 15 -11.80 5.87 13.63
CA ASN A 15 -12.90 6.80 13.42
C ASN A 15 -14.08 6.12 12.72
N ASN A 16 -15.28 6.25 13.27
CA ASN A 16 -16.52 5.69 12.71
C ASN A 16 -17.22 6.61 11.70
N GLN A 17 -16.71 7.82 11.45
CA GLN A 17 -17.28 8.76 10.47
C GLN A 17 -17.00 8.36 9.01
N VAL A 18 -15.87 7.68 8.76
CA VAL A 18 -15.52 7.14 7.44
C VAL A 18 -14.90 5.76 7.66
N ARG A 19 -15.24 4.80 6.80
CA ARG A 19 -14.70 3.44 6.85
C ARG A 19 -13.17 3.47 6.97
N PRO A 20 -12.57 2.83 8.00
CA PRO A 20 -11.13 2.72 8.10
C PRO A 20 -10.59 1.77 7.04
N TYR A 21 -9.39 2.07 6.53
CA TYR A 21 -8.68 1.19 5.59
C TYR A 21 -7.38 0.76 6.22
N ILE A 22 -7.13 -0.55 6.20
CA ILE A 22 -6.05 -1.18 6.94
C ILE A 22 -5.25 -2.05 5.97
N THR A 23 -3.93 -2.01 6.07
CA THR A 23 -3.06 -2.90 5.30
C THR A 23 -1.84 -3.30 6.13
N PHE A 24 -1.47 -4.58 6.05
CA PHE A 24 -0.31 -5.12 6.76
C PHE A 24 0.98 -4.78 6.04
N ASP A 25 2.01 -4.43 6.80
CA ASP A 25 3.34 -4.25 6.25
C ASP A 25 3.90 -5.60 5.76
N PRO A 26 4.24 -5.73 4.46
CA PRO A 26 4.70 -7.00 3.89
C PRO A 26 6.16 -7.34 4.25
N ARG A 27 6.86 -6.49 4.99
CA ARG A 27 8.24 -6.76 5.42
C ARG A 27 8.28 -7.99 6.33
N TYR A 28 9.29 -8.83 6.10
CA TYR A 28 9.51 -10.04 6.89
C TYR A 28 9.67 -9.68 8.37
N GLY A 29 8.79 -10.24 9.22
CA GLY A 29 8.81 -10.02 10.67
C GLY A 29 8.29 -8.66 11.13
N SER A 30 7.58 -7.93 10.27
CA SER A 30 6.95 -6.67 10.68
C SER A 30 5.69 -6.93 11.51
N SER A 31 5.59 -6.25 12.66
CA SER A 31 4.38 -6.13 13.48
C SER A 31 3.53 -4.93 13.07
N HIS A 32 3.90 -4.24 11.98
CA HIS A 32 3.31 -2.95 11.63
C HIS A 32 2.09 -3.09 10.74
N VAL A 33 1.09 -2.25 11.00
CA VAL A 33 -0.07 -2.05 10.14
C VAL A 33 -0.20 -0.58 9.80
N ALA A 34 -0.53 -0.28 8.55
CA ALA A 34 -0.95 1.05 8.17
C ALA A 34 -2.46 1.18 8.38
N ILE A 35 -2.87 2.22 9.09
CA ILE A 35 -4.28 2.53 9.36
C ILE A 35 -4.58 3.90 8.77
N VAL A 36 -5.50 3.93 7.81
CA VAL A 36 -6.04 5.15 7.22
C VAL A 36 -7.26 5.56 8.02
N ASN A 37 -7.36 6.85 8.32
CA ASN A 37 -8.44 7.44 9.11
C ASN A 37 -8.42 7.00 10.59
N TYR A 38 -7.21 6.90 11.15
CA TYR A 38 -7.02 6.70 12.58
C TYR A 38 -7.42 7.96 13.36
N SER A 39 -8.16 7.77 14.45
CA SER A 39 -8.49 8.82 15.40
C SER A 39 -8.33 8.28 16.82
N ASN A 40 -7.67 9.06 17.66
CA ASN A 40 -7.51 8.80 19.08
C ASN A 40 -7.47 10.14 19.81
N GLU A 41 -8.51 10.41 20.60
CA GLU A 41 -8.72 11.68 21.29
C GLU A 41 -7.62 11.98 22.31
N GLU A 42 -7.13 10.97 23.04
CA GLU A 42 -6.10 11.13 24.07
C GLU A 42 -4.76 11.56 23.48
N SER A 43 -4.42 11.02 22.31
CA SER A 43 -3.21 11.37 21.56
C SER A 43 -3.36 12.60 20.67
N GLY A 44 -4.57 13.16 20.56
CA GLY A 44 -4.89 14.27 19.65
C GLY A 44 -4.86 13.90 18.15
N HIS A 45 -4.76 12.61 17.81
CA HIS A 45 -4.82 12.16 16.43
C HIS A 45 -6.26 12.21 15.91
N THR A 46 -6.47 12.92 14.80
CA THR A 46 -7.77 13.00 14.13
C THR A 46 -7.58 12.80 12.63
N ASN A 47 -8.32 11.86 12.05
CA ASN A 47 -8.29 11.57 10.60
C ASN A 47 -6.86 11.43 10.06
N SER A 48 -6.03 10.64 10.74
CA SER A 48 -4.60 10.51 10.43
C SER A 48 -4.32 9.23 9.66
N LEU A 49 -3.31 9.24 8.78
CA LEU A 49 -2.67 8.01 8.32
C LEU A 49 -1.55 7.71 9.30
N VAL A 50 -1.59 6.52 9.90
CA VAL A 50 -0.61 6.09 10.90
C VAL A 50 -0.01 4.74 10.53
N ILE A 51 1.23 4.52 10.98
CA ILE A 51 1.79 3.19 11.16
C ILE A 51 1.62 2.84 12.64
N TYR A 52 0.91 1.76 12.90
CA TYR A 52 0.67 1.23 14.24
C TYR A 52 1.47 -0.05 14.43
N ASP A 53 2.14 -0.16 15.57
CA ASP A 53 2.89 -1.35 15.96
C ASP A 53 2.01 -2.24 16.82
N LEU A 54 1.68 -3.43 16.32
CA LEU A 54 0.81 -4.38 17.00
C LEU A 54 1.44 -4.99 18.25
N ASP A 55 2.76 -5.13 18.29
CA ASP A 55 3.47 -5.73 19.42
C ASP A 55 3.63 -4.71 20.55
N ALA A 56 3.94 -3.46 20.20
CA ALA A 56 4.10 -2.38 21.17
C ALA A 56 2.76 -1.71 21.56
N GLY A 57 1.69 -1.92 20.78
CA GLY A 57 0.37 -1.34 21.03
C GLY A 57 0.32 0.18 20.88
N GLN A 58 1.14 0.76 19.99
CA GLN A 58 1.25 2.21 19.85
C GLN A 58 1.48 2.66 18.41
N VAL A 59 1.16 3.93 18.14
CA VAL A 59 1.50 4.60 16.88
C VAL A 59 2.99 4.87 16.84
N VAL A 60 3.68 4.39 15.80
CA VAL A 60 5.11 4.60 15.57
C VAL A 60 5.40 5.70 14.55
N SER A 61 4.45 5.99 13.66
CA SER A 61 4.59 7.05 12.65
C SER A 61 3.24 7.61 12.28
N THR A 62 3.19 8.92 12.02
CA THR A 62 1.97 9.63 11.63
C THR A 62 2.27 10.50 10.42
N SER A 63 1.42 10.44 9.40
CA SER A 63 1.59 11.26 8.21
C SER A 63 1.45 12.74 8.54
N HIS A 64 2.34 13.57 7.99
CA HIS A 64 2.23 15.03 8.08
C HIS A 64 1.08 15.62 7.24
N VAL A 65 0.47 14.81 6.37
CA VAL A 65 -0.64 15.23 5.53
C VAL A 65 -1.93 15.00 6.31
N THR A 66 -2.62 16.07 6.70
CA THR A 66 -3.93 15.96 7.34
C THR A 66 -4.90 15.33 6.35
N LEU A 67 -5.32 14.09 6.61
CA LEU A 67 -6.22 13.42 5.68
C LEU A 67 -7.60 14.06 5.67
N SER A 68 -7.98 14.97 6.57
CA SER A 68 -9.28 15.65 6.49
C SER A 68 -9.53 16.38 5.15
N LEU A 69 -8.46 16.78 4.45
CA LEU A 69 -8.53 17.34 3.08
C LEU A 69 -8.62 16.26 1.98
N ILE A 70 -8.20 15.03 2.31
CA ILE A 70 -8.10 13.88 1.40
C ILE A 70 -9.30 12.94 1.58
N CYS A 71 -9.58 12.52 2.81
CA CYS A 71 -10.75 11.83 3.34
C CYS A 71 -12.01 12.72 3.33
N GLY A 72 -12.54 12.94 2.12
CA GLY A 72 -13.91 13.40 1.90
C GLY A 72 -14.82 12.25 1.45
N ILE A 73 -15.83 12.56 0.65
CA ILE A 73 -16.70 11.57 0.00
C ILE A 73 -15.87 10.82 -1.06
N GLY A 74 -15.51 9.57 -0.79
CA GLY A 74 -14.72 8.74 -1.71
C GLY A 74 -14.31 7.42 -1.07
N TYR A 75 -13.92 6.47 -1.91
CA TYR A 75 -13.37 5.18 -1.50
C TYR A 75 -11.85 5.29 -1.40
N PHE A 76 -11.24 4.61 -0.43
CA PHE A 76 -9.79 4.57 -0.31
C PHE A 76 -9.26 3.17 -0.52
N CYS A 77 -8.02 3.07 -0.97
CA CYS A 77 -7.28 1.82 -1.05
C CYS A 77 -5.86 2.09 -0.59
N ALA A 78 -5.40 1.41 0.46
CA ALA A 78 -4.04 1.51 0.96
C ALA A 78 -3.27 0.23 0.62
N ASN A 79 -2.15 0.37 -0.07
CA ASN A 79 -1.33 -0.77 -0.50
C ASN A 79 0.15 -0.47 -0.28
N PHE A 80 0.84 -1.36 0.44
CA PHE A 80 2.29 -1.33 0.48
C PHE A 80 2.89 -1.82 -0.85
N SER A 81 4.04 -1.27 -1.22
CA SER A 81 4.92 -1.94 -2.18
C SER A 81 5.33 -3.30 -1.63
N ARG A 82 5.62 -4.28 -2.49
CA ARG A 82 5.93 -5.65 -2.00
C ARG A 82 7.08 -5.67 -1.00
N ASP A 83 8.03 -4.75 -1.13
CA ASP A 83 9.18 -4.62 -0.24
C ASP A 83 8.91 -3.85 1.06
N GLY A 84 7.72 -3.26 1.18
CA GLY A 84 7.23 -2.45 2.30
C GLY A 84 7.95 -1.11 2.49
N ASN A 85 8.67 -0.63 1.47
CA ASN A 85 9.34 0.66 1.53
C ASN A 85 8.43 1.84 1.14
N TYR A 86 7.35 1.58 0.42
CA TYR A 86 6.38 2.59 0.01
C TYR A 86 4.98 2.18 0.42
N LEU A 87 4.18 3.16 0.80
CA LEU A 87 2.75 3.02 1.02
C LEU A 87 2.03 3.89 0.00
N VAL A 88 1.10 3.31 -0.74
CA VAL A 88 0.29 4.03 -1.71
C VAL A 88 -1.13 4.10 -1.19
N LEU A 89 -1.59 5.32 -0.95
CA LEU A 89 -2.99 5.61 -0.64
C LEU A 89 -3.65 6.12 -1.92
N GLN A 90 -4.64 5.39 -2.41
CA GLN A 90 -5.46 5.79 -3.53
C GLN A 90 -6.82 6.24 -3.03
N LYS A 91 -7.29 7.39 -3.47
CA LYS A 91 -8.64 7.89 -3.30
C LYS A 91 -9.36 7.79 -4.63
N ILE A 92 -10.49 7.09 -4.64
CA ILE A 92 -11.37 6.96 -5.79
C ILE A 92 -12.62 7.78 -5.50
N THR A 93 -12.87 8.77 -6.36
CA THR A 93 -14.07 9.61 -6.29
C THR A 93 -14.95 9.31 -7.47
N GLU A 94 -16.11 8.71 -7.22
CA GLU A 94 -17.08 8.40 -8.27
C GLU A 94 -18.05 9.58 -8.45
N ASN A 95 -18.27 10.01 -9.69
CA ASN A 95 -19.35 10.93 -10.02
C ASN A 95 -20.38 10.20 -10.88
N MET A 96 -21.37 9.62 -10.19
CA MET A 96 -22.49 8.91 -10.81
C MET A 96 -23.27 9.78 -11.81
N ASN A 97 -23.41 11.07 -11.54
CA ASN A 97 -24.22 11.98 -12.37
C ASN A 97 -23.58 12.29 -13.72
N ARG A 98 -22.25 12.19 -13.81
CA ARG A 98 -21.50 12.53 -15.02
C ARG A 98 -20.77 11.35 -15.62
N GLY A 99 -20.91 10.16 -15.02
CA GLY A 99 -20.25 8.95 -15.47
C GLY A 99 -18.75 9.18 -15.62
N TYR A 100 -18.05 9.54 -14.54
CA TYR A 100 -16.58 9.46 -14.46
C TYR A 100 -16.10 9.12 -13.05
N CYS A 101 -14.88 8.59 -12.97
CA CYS A 101 -14.16 8.32 -11.73
C CYS A 101 -12.84 9.12 -11.71
N TYR A 102 -12.54 9.76 -10.59
CA TYR A 102 -11.24 10.38 -10.37
C TYR A 102 -10.42 9.54 -9.41
N THR A 103 -9.12 9.46 -9.68
CA THR A 103 -8.17 8.75 -8.83
C THR A 103 -7.03 9.67 -8.43
N ASP A 104 -6.95 9.98 -7.14
CA ASP A 104 -5.80 10.61 -6.51
C ASP A 104 -4.97 9.53 -5.84
N SER A 105 -3.72 9.37 -6.25
CA SER A 105 -2.79 8.41 -5.65
C SER A 105 -1.64 9.14 -4.98
N TYR A 106 -1.47 8.89 -3.69
CA TYR A 106 -0.47 9.47 -2.82
C TYR A 106 0.54 8.39 -2.48
N VAL A 107 1.78 8.59 -2.90
CA VAL A 107 2.90 7.68 -2.64
C VAL A 107 3.68 8.24 -1.46
N PHE A 108 3.70 7.49 -0.37
CA PHE A 108 4.42 7.80 0.86
C PHE A 108 5.65 6.92 1.00
N ASP A 109 6.68 7.47 1.64
CA ASP A 109 7.71 6.66 2.29
C ASP A 109 7.07 5.89 3.46
N ALA A 110 7.17 4.56 3.47
CA ALA A 110 6.46 3.73 4.45
C ALA A 110 6.93 3.91 5.89
N TYR A 111 8.17 4.35 6.10
CA TYR A 111 8.76 4.52 7.43
C TYR A 111 8.39 5.87 8.03
N SER A 112 8.66 6.94 7.28
CA SER A 112 8.42 8.32 7.74
C SER A 112 7.02 8.84 7.45
N LEU A 113 6.21 8.12 6.65
CA LEU A 113 4.95 8.60 6.10
C LEU A 113 5.06 9.98 5.42
N LYS A 114 6.25 10.32 4.92
CA LYS A 114 6.48 11.52 4.11
C LYS A 114 5.90 11.31 2.72
N LEU A 115 5.07 12.24 2.27
CA LEU A 115 4.55 12.24 0.90
C LEU A 115 5.71 12.45 -0.08
N LEU A 116 5.95 11.47 -0.94
CA LEU A 116 6.98 11.50 -1.97
C LEU A 116 6.41 11.99 -3.30
N LYS A 117 5.19 11.55 -3.64
CA LYS A 117 4.55 11.88 -4.92
C LYS A 117 3.03 11.88 -4.78
N HIS A 118 2.39 12.84 -5.43
CA HIS A 118 0.96 12.82 -5.72
C HIS A 118 0.78 12.64 -7.23
N ILE A 119 -0.10 11.72 -7.60
CA ILE A 119 -0.43 11.33 -8.97
C ILE A 119 -1.94 11.48 -9.11
N TYR A 120 -2.36 12.25 -10.11
CA TYR A 120 -3.76 12.44 -10.43
C TYR A 120 -4.08 11.78 -11.77
N ALA A 121 -5.16 10.99 -11.81
CA ALA A 121 -5.65 10.33 -13.01
C ALA A 121 -7.17 10.50 -13.14
N HIS A 122 -7.60 10.96 -14.32
CA HIS A 122 -8.98 10.87 -14.77
C HIS A 122 -9.22 9.47 -15.34
N LEU A 123 -10.31 8.83 -14.98
CA LEU A 123 -10.70 7.54 -15.55
C LEU A 123 -12.18 7.55 -15.91
N GLN A 124 -12.51 7.22 -17.14
CA GLN A 124 -13.89 6.90 -17.48
C GLN A 124 -14.39 5.71 -16.63
N PRO A 125 -15.66 5.71 -16.21
CA PRO A 125 -16.22 4.58 -15.48
C PRO A 125 -16.36 3.45 -16.47
N LEU A 126 -15.72 2.35 -16.15
CA LEU A 126 -16.05 1.09 -16.78
C LEU A 126 -17.37 0.63 -16.17
N SER A 127 -18.34 0.17 -16.96
CA SER A 127 -19.65 -0.29 -16.46
C SER A 127 -19.57 -1.46 -15.46
N THR A 128 -18.36 -1.99 -15.24
CA THR A 128 -18.00 -3.05 -14.29
C THR A 128 -16.68 -2.68 -13.58
N VAL A 129 -16.67 -1.57 -12.83
CA VAL A 129 -15.52 -1.24 -11.99
C VAL A 129 -15.48 -2.19 -10.79
N CYS A 130 -14.40 -2.96 -10.67
CA CYS A 130 -13.98 -3.56 -9.41
C CYS A 130 -12.79 -2.76 -8.87
N ASP A 131 -12.73 -2.51 -7.56
CA ASP A 131 -11.63 -1.79 -6.88
C ASP A 131 -10.24 -2.30 -7.29
N SER A 132 -10.13 -3.59 -7.61
CA SER A 132 -8.90 -4.23 -8.09
C SER A 132 -8.34 -3.62 -9.37
N ASN A 133 -9.17 -3.03 -10.23
CA ASN A 133 -8.74 -2.50 -11.51
C ASN A 133 -7.95 -1.20 -11.36
N TYR A 134 -8.20 -0.44 -10.29
CA TYR A 134 -7.52 0.83 -10.04
C TYR A 134 -6.33 0.71 -9.11
N ALA A 135 -6.25 -0.38 -8.34
CA ALA A 135 -5.16 -0.61 -7.41
C ALA A 135 -3.79 -0.62 -8.12
N PRO A 136 -2.77 0.06 -7.56
CA PRO A 136 -1.43 0.06 -8.13
C PRO A 136 -0.86 -1.35 -8.13
N THR A 137 -0.27 -1.76 -9.25
CA THR A 137 0.44 -3.03 -9.35
C THR A 137 1.93 -2.79 -9.27
N PHE A 138 2.60 -3.48 -8.36
CA PHE A 138 4.05 -3.38 -8.20
C PHE A 138 4.77 -4.47 -8.98
N SER A 139 5.86 -4.07 -9.65
CA SER A 139 6.80 -5.02 -10.23
C SER A 139 7.37 -5.97 -9.16
N ARG A 140 7.80 -7.15 -9.60
CA ARG A 140 8.30 -8.22 -8.72
C ARG A 140 9.38 -7.77 -7.74
N CYS A 141 10.28 -6.88 -8.18
CA CYS A 141 11.40 -6.39 -7.39
C CYS A 141 11.11 -5.03 -6.72
N SER A 142 9.84 -4.60 -6.71
CA SER A 142 9.34 -3.35 -6.11
C SER A 142 9.96 -2.07 -6.66
N SER A 143 10.69 -2.11 -7.77
CA SER A 143 11.33 -0.91 -8.31
C SER A 143 10.44 -0.08 -9.23
N ARG A 144 9.26 -0.60 -9.58
CA ARG A 144 8.31 0.04 -10.47
C ARG A 144 6.90 -0.23 -9.97
N MET A 145 6.04 0.76 -10.18
CA MET A 145 4.61 0.70 -9.95
C MET A 145 3.92 1.01 -11.27
N CYS A 146 2.87 0.28 -11.61
CA CYS A 146 2.00 0.65 -12.72
C CYS A 146 0.57 0.91 -12.23
N MET A 147 -0.09 1.83 -12.92
CA MET A 147 -1.47 2.22 -12.66
C MET A 147 -2.17 2.46 -13.99
N LEU A 148 -3.49 2.23 -14.00
CA LEU A 148 -4.33 2.70 -15.10
C LEU A 148 -4.39 4.23 -15.08
N SER A 149 -4.33 4.80 -16.27
CA SER A 149 -4.46 6.22 -16.53
C SER A 149 -5.20 6.43 -17.84
N GLU A 150 -5.57 7.68 -18.09
CA GLU A 150 -6.21 8.09 -19.34
C GLU A 150 -5.37 9.19 -19.97
N GLU A 151 -5.05 9.04 -21.25
CA GLU A 151 -4.33 10.04 -22.04
C GLU A 151 -5.19 10.55 -23.20
N GLY A 152 -5.01 11.83 -23.54
CA GLY A 152 -5.72 12.49 -24.64
C GLY A 152 -7.01 13.18 -24.17
N SER A 153 -7.18 14.43 -24.58
CA SER A 153 -8.31 15.27 -24.15
C SER A 153 -9.58 15.12 -24.98
N SER A 154 -9.46 14.67 -26.24
CA SER A 154 -10.59 14.60 -27.19
C SER A 154 -11.11 13.19 -27.45
N LEU A 155 -10.22 12.20 -27.47
CA LEU A 155 -10.53 10.77 -27.53
C LEU A 155 -9.70 10.07 -26.47
N PRO A 156 -10.17 10.06 -25.21
CA PRO A 156 -9.42 9.49 -24.12
C PRO A 156 -9.11 8.02 -24.37
N ARG A 157 -7.83 7.66 -24.23
CA ARG A 157 -7.34 6.29 -24.36
C ARG A 157 -6.91 5.80 -22.99
N LEU A 158 -7.45 4.65 -22.62
CA LEU A 158 -6.99 3.89 -21.46
C LEU A 158 -5.54 3.46 -21.71
N CYS A 159 -4.64 3.90 -20.85
CA CYS A 159 -3.23 3.61 -20.92
C CYS A 159 -2.72 3.13 -19.56
N ILE A 160 -1.53 2.54 -19.55
CA ILE A 160 -0.86 2.11 -18.32
C ILE A 160 0.31 3.05 -18.10
N SER A 161 0.25 3.84 -17.03
CA SER A 161 1.38 4.63 -16.57
C SER A 161 2.30 3.77 -15.72
N VAL A 162 3.59 3.73 -16.07
CA VAL A 162 4.62 3.00 -15.32
C VAL A 162 5.57 3.99 -14.66
N TYR A 163 5.58 3.99 -13.33
CA TYR A 163 6.39 4.86 -12.50
C TYR A 163 7.63 4.10 -11.99
N GLN A 164 8.80 4.72 -12.12
CA GLN A 164 10.01 4.27 -11.47
C GLN A 164 9.95 4.69 -10.00
N LEU A 165 9.97 3.72 -9.08
CA LEU A 165 10.03 4.01 -7.65
C LEU A 165 11.48 4.33 -7.25
N PRO A 166 11.69 5.16 -6.22
CA PRO A 166 13.02 5.48 -5.73
C PRO A 166 13.79 4.21 -5.33
N ASP A 167 15.12 4.33 -5.31
CA ASP A 167 15.97 3.22 -4.91
C ASP A 167 15.93 3.02 -3.39
N PRO A 168 15.85 1.77 -2.91
CA PRO A 168 15.86 1.50 -1.49
C PRO A 168 17.23 1.87 -0.90
N MET A 169 17.22 2.52 0.26
CA MET A 169 18.45 3.02 0.90
C MET A 169 19.32 1.88 1.48
N GLY A 170 18.71 0.82 2.03
CA GLY A 170 19.41 -0.23 2.79
C GLY A 170 20.08 -1.31 1.93
N LEU A 171 21.28 -1.76 2.34
CA LEU A 171 22.05 -2.80 1.65
C LEU A 171 21.24 -4.10 1.49
N GLN A 172 20.57 -4.55 2.55
CA GLN A 172 19.75 -5.77 2.50
C GLN A 172 18.67 -5.68 1.41
N GLN A 173 18.07 -4.51 1.24
CA GLN A 173 17.04 -4.26 0.23
C GLN A 173 17.62 -4.18 -1.18
N LYS A 174 18.79 -3.53 -1.32
CA LYS A 174 19.54 -3.51 -2.57
C LYS A 174 19.94 -4.91 -3.02
N CYS A 175 20.44 -5.75 -2.11
CA CYS A 175 20.79 -7.15 -2.36
C CYS A 175 19.55 -7.97 -2.75
N ARG A 176 18.45 -7.86 -2.00
CA ARG A 176 17.18 -8.52 -2.34
C ARG A 176 16.75 -8.19 -3.76
N ARG A 177 16.74 -6.89 -4.09
CA ARG A 177 16.34 -6.41 -5.40
C ARG A 177 17.25 -6.94 -6.51
N ALA A 178 18.57 -6.94 -6.29
CA ALA A 178 19.53 -7.46 -7.26
C ALA A 178 19.30 -8.96 -7.53
N ILE A 179 19.10 -9.77 -6.49
CA ILE A 179 18.81 -11.21 -6.61
C ILE A 179 17.47 -11.41 -7.33
N VAL A 180 16.39 -10.77 -6.89
CA VAL A 180 15.05 -10.96 -7.48
C VAL A 180 15.01 -10.54 -8.96
N ARG A 181 15.84 -9.55 -9.36
CA ARG A 181 15.98 -9.13 -10.77
C ARG A 181 16.72 -10.14 -11.64
N SER A 182 17.63 -10.96 -11.09
CA SER A 182 18.35 -11.97 -11.86
C SER A 182 17.54 -13.25 -12.08
N LEU A 183 16.46 -13.45 -11.33
CA LEU A 183 15.57 -14.60 -11.46
C LEU A 183 14.54 -14.39 -12.59
N LYS A 184 14.15 -15.48 -13.28
CA LYS A 184 13.11 -15.43 -14.32
C LYS A 184 11.73 -15.34 -13.70
N THR A 185 11.49 -16.09 -12.63
CA THR A 185 10.22 -16.12 -11.88
C THR A 185 10.45 -16.08 -10.38
N MET A 186 9.38 -15.85 -9.60
CA MET A 186 9.45 -15.96 -8.13
C MET A 186 9.55 -17.42 -7.64
N ALA A 187 9.13 -18.39 -8.46
CA ALA A 187 9.28 -19.81 -8.13
C ALA A 187 10.76 -20.22 -8.10
N ASP A 188 11.59 -19.58 -8.92
CA ASP A 188 13.03 -19.83 -8.97
C ASP A 188 13.74 -19.57 -7.63
N VAL A 189 13.13 -18.78 -6.73
CA VAL A 189 13.66 -18.55 -5.37
C VAL A 189 13.76 -19.86 -4.58
N ASP A 190 12.85 -20.81 -4.80
CA ASP A 190 12.85 -22.09 -4.10
C ASP A 190 14.01 -22.98 -4.50
N ALA A 191 14.50 -22.84 -5.73
CA ALA A 191 15.64 -23.60 -6.25
C ALA A 191 16.99 -23.05 -5.78
N LEU A 192 17.04 -21.85 -5.20
CA LEU A 192 18.30 -21.27 -4.72
C LEU A 192 18.88 -22.08 -3.55
N PRO A 193 20.21 -22.26 -3.46
CA PRO A 193 20.88 -22.92 -2.35
C PRO A 193 20.99 -21.98 -1.14
N LEU A 194 19.85 -21.44 -0.69
CA LEU A 194 19.75 -20.48 0.41
C LEU A 194 18.92 -21.06 1.56
N PRO A 195 19.21 -20.67 2.82
CA PRO A 195 18.35 -20.96 3.95
C PRO A 195 16.90 -20.49 3.75
N THR A 196 15.93 -21.23 4.32
CA THR A 196 14.49 -20.94 4.21
C THR A 196 14.13 -19.51 4.62
N LYS A 197 14.79 -18.98 5.65
CA LYS A 197 14.60 -17.59 6.11
C LYS A 197 14.93 -16.58 5.00
N LEU A 198 16.02 -16.78 4.27
CA LEU A 198 16.39 -15.92 3.15
C LEU A 198 15.43 -16.10 1.96
N LYS A 199 14.99 -17.32 1.68
CA LYS A 199 13.96 -17.57 0.64
C LYS A 199 12.66 -16.82 0.94
N ARG A 200 12.17 -16.88 2.19
CA ARG A 200 10.99 -16.12 2.65
C ARG A 200 11.18 -14.61 2.52
N PHE A 201 12.34 -14.10 2.92
CA PHE A 201 12.71 -12.70 2.77
C PHE A 201 12.71 -12.23 1.31
N LEU A 202 13.26 -13.04 0.39
CA LEU A 202 13.25 -12.77 -1.05
C LEU A 202 11.82 -12.80 -1.64
N LYS A 203 10.94 -13.63 -1.08
CA LYS A 203 9.54 -13.79 -1.52
C LYS A 203 8.57 -12.74 -0.97
N PHE A 204 9.03 -11.82 -0.12
CA PHE A 204 8.14 -10.86 0.56
C PHE A 204 7.05 -11.57 1.38
N ILE A 205 7.38 -12.74 1.93
CA ILE A 205 6.45 -13.46 2.80
C ILE A 205 6.59 -12.86 4.21
N PRO A 206 5.53 -12.27 4.80
CA PRO A 206 5.57 -11.85 6.19
C PRO A 206 5.84 -13.07 7.09
N GLN A 207 6.39 -12.88 8.29
CA GLN A 207 6.51 -14.04 9.19
C GLN A 207 5.10 -14.52 9.51
N ALA A 208 4.82 -15.80 9.21
CA ALA A 208 3.69 -16.46 9.83
C ALA A 208 3.91 -16.43 11.36
N PRO A 209 2.84 -16.25 12.16
CA PRO A 209 2.92 -16.44 13.61
C PRO A 209 3.49 -17.82 13.96
#